data_AF-A0A2V5PP39-F1
#
_entry.id   AF-A0A2V5PP39-F1
#
_cell.length_a   1.000
_cell.length_b   1.000
_cell.length_c   1.000
_cell.angle_alpha   90.00
_cell.angle_beta   90.00
_cell.angle_gamma   90.00
#
_symmetry.space_group_name_H-M   'P 1'
#
loop_
_entity.id
_entity.type
_entity.pdbx_description
1 polymer ?
#
loop_
_entity_poly.entity_id
_entity_poly.type
_entity_poly.pdbx_seq_one_letter_code
_entity_poly.pdbx_strand_id
1 'polypeptide(L)'
;MNEVTNSDGMDPAVAGGRPPTSARIAAPSNQSIGIPIHEGTSRYQGLWLILAIACLAAFVDVVVASRSGLWGDEILSLAKATGHRLDQANHVADPNQGDFVEPDHPVSANEFRRYLRHDHPFAGPGRVIRAVLFSEAHPPLYFLLLYAWTMALGTSDIALRLFSVACLLACLPFVASIARRLGGNRAVLPSCALFAFSPLTIYFATEGRMY
;
A
#
# COMPACT_ATOMS: atom_id res chain seq x y z
N MET A 1 75.20 53.06 72.13
CA MET A 1 75.98 52.15 71.27
C MET A 1 75.00 51.33 70.44
N ASN A 2 74.79 51.52 69.14
CA ASN A 2 75.67 52.04 68.08
C ASN A 2 74.87 52.91 67.09
N GLU A 3 75.46 54.03 66.69
CA GLU A 3 75.20 54.75 65.42
C GLU A 3 75.92 54.04 64.27
N VAL A 4 75.43 54.18 63.02
CA VAL A 4 76.21 54.50 61.79
C VAL A 4 75.25 55.00 60.67
N THR A 5 75.31 56.33 60.41
CA THR A 5 75.29 57.13 59.14
C THR A 5 74.42 56.75 57.92
N ASN A 6 73.58 57.67 57.38
CA ASN A 6 73.81 58.67 56.28
C ASN A 6 73.87 58.01 54.87
N SER A 7 73.39 58.50 53.72
CA SER A 7 72.97 59.80 53.15
C SER A 7 72.38 59.54 51.74
N ASP A 8 71.56 60.48 51.24
CA ASP A 8 71.41 60.95 49.84
C ASP A 8 71.13 60.01 48.65
N GLY A 9 70.13 60.40 47.84
CA GLY A 9 70.03 59.94 46.45
C GLY A 9 68.69 60.18 45.74
N MET A 10 68.48 61.40 45.26
CA MET A 10 67.94 61.81 43.94
C MET A 10 66.80 61.00 43.25
N ASP A 11 65.72 61.73 42.93
CA ASP A 11 64.61 61.41 42.00
C ASP A 11 65.12 61.16 40.55
N PRO A 12 64.44 60.32 39.73
CA PRO A 12 63.60 60.94 38.70
C PRO A 12 62.32 60.18 38.31
N ALA A 13 61.25 60.96 38.16
CA ALA A 13 60.22 60.90 37.13
C ALA A 13 60.18 59.66 36.20
N VAL A 14 59.13 58.85 36.33
CA VAL A 14 58.62 58.02 35.22
C VAL A 14 57.10 58.16 35.12
N ALA A 15 56.69 58.79 34.02
CA ALA A 15 55.32 58.97 33.58
C ALA A 15 54.64 57.61 33.32
N GLY A 16 53.67 57.26 34.16
CA GLY A 16 52.78 56.09 33.97
C GLY A 16 51.47 56.47 33.28
N GLY A 17 51.53 56.89 32.02
CA GLY A 17 50.34 57.01 31.17
C GLY A 17 49.79 55.61 30.86
N ARG A 18 48.57 55.30 31.32
CA ARG A 18 47.88 54.05 30.94
C ARG A 18 47.50 54.11 29.44
N PRO A 19 47.80 53.08 28.64
CA PRO A 19 47.33 53.00 27.26
C PRO A 19 45.82 52.69 27.17
N PRO A 20 45.16 53.02 26.04
CA PRO A 20 43.70 53.03 25.91
C PRO A 20 43.08 51.62 25.90
N THR A 21 41.88 51.55 26.47
CA THR A 21 40.97 50.42 26.52
C THR A 21 40.82 49.74 25.15
N SER A 22 41.27 48.50 25.04
CA SER A 22 41.06 47.64 23.88
C SER A 22 39.58 47.52 23.55
N ALA A 23 39.18 47.95 22.36
CA ALA A 23 37.87 47.73 21.79
C ALA A 23 37.55 46.22 21.75
N ARG A 24 36.51 45.78 22.48
CA ARG A 24 35.94 44.44 22.30
C ARG A 24 35.30 44.37 20.92
N ILE A 25 35.93 43.61 20.03
CA ILE A 25 35.29 43.14 18.80
C ILE A 25 34.13 42.22 19.24
N ALA A 26 32.90 42.68 19.03
CA ALA A 26 31.71 41.87 19.23
C ALA A 26 31.70 40.74 18.19
N ALA A 27 31.63 39.49 18.66
CA ALA A 27 31.45 38.33 17.79
C ALA A 27 30.10 38.44 17.06
N PRO A 28 30.03 38.09 15.76
CA PRO A 28 28.77 38.14 15.02
C PRO A 28 27.77 37.16 15.63
N SER A 29 26.57 37.67 15.95
CA SER A 29 25.45 36.86 16.41
C SER A 29 25.09 35.85 15.33
N ASN A 30 25.35 34.57 15.59
CA ASN A 30 24.94 33.47 14.75
C ASN A 30 23.40 33.35 14.80
N GLN A 31 22.70 34.14 13.99
CA GLN A 31 21.29 33.92 13.70
C GLN A 31 21.19 32.65 12.86
N SER A 32 20.98 31.53 13.55
CA SER A 32 20.48 30.33 12.90
C SER A 32 19.16 30.69 12.21
N ILE A 33 19.16 30.61 10.87
CA ILE A 33 17.94 30.68 10.06
C ILE A 33 17.13 29.45 10.44
N GLY A 34 16.30 29.60 11.47
CA GLY A 34 15.32 28.60 11.86
C GLY A 34 14.29 28.51 10.75
N ILE A 35 14.41 27.51 9.88
CA ILE A 35 13.30 27.10 9.02
C ILE A 35 12.16 26.73 9.97
N PRO A 36 10.99 27.38 9.90
CA PRO A 36 9.87 27.04 10.77
C PRO A 36 9.39 25.65 10.38
N ILE A 37 9.82 24.63 11.13
CA ILE A 37 9.37 23.27 10.95
C ILE A 37 7.99 23.18 11.61
N HIS A 38 6.94 23.24 10.81
CA HIS A 38 5.56 23.01 11.27
C HIS A 38 5.42 21.53 11.66
N GLU A 39 5.90 21.15 12.84
CA GLU A 39 5.69 19.82 13.41
C GLU A 39 4.45 19.81 14.27
N GLY A 40 3.37 19.27 13.70
CA GLY A 40 2.13 19.09 14.44
C GLY A 40 0.95 18.82 13.52
N THR A 41 1.07 17.91 12.55
CA THR A 41 -0.16 17.33 11.99
C THR A 41 -0.85 16.58 13.12
N SER A 42 -2.03 17.07 13.50
CA SER A 42 -2.86 16.38 14.48
C SER A 42 -3.06 14.94 14.02
N ARG A 43 -3.01 13.97 14.94
CA ARG A 43 -3.18 12.53 14.64
C ARG A 43 -4.39 12.28 13.72
N TYR A 44 -5.45 13.08 13.87
CA TYR A 44 -6.65 13.04 13.05
C TYR A 44 -6.42 13.56 11.62
N GLN A 45 -5.65 14.63 11.42
CA GLN A 45 -5.32 15.14 10.09
C GLN A 45 -4.53 14.13 9.26
N GLY A 46 -3.55 13.46 9.87
CA GLY A 46 -2.80 12.39 9.19
C GLY A 46 -3.69 11.21 8.77
N LEU A 47 -4.66 10.84 9.61
CA LEU A 47 -5.63 9.78 9.29
C LEU A 47 -6.54 10.18 8.11
N TRP A 48 -7.09 11.39 8.12
CA TRP A 48 -7.93 11.88 7.02
C TRP A 48 -7.20 11.93 5.69
N LEU A 49 -5.91 12.29 5.69
CA LEU A 49 -5.11 12.27 4.47
C LEU A 49 -4.88 10.86 3.95
N ILE A 50 -4.64 9.87 4.83
CA ILE A 50 -4.52 8.46 4.42
C ILE A 50 -5.86 7.96 3.85
N LEU A 51 -6.98 8.31 4.48
CA LEU A 51 -8.31 7.96 3.97
C LEU A 51 -8.59 8.63 2.61
N ALA A 52 -8.20 9.89 2.44
CA ALA A 52 -8.33 10.57 1.15
C ALA A 52 -7.49 9.89 0.05
N ILE A 53 -6.25 9.49 0.36
CA ILE A 53 -5.40 8.72 -0.55
C ILE A 53 -6.07 7.38 -0.88
N ALA A 54 -6.58 6.66 0.11
CA ALA A 54 -7.26 5.38 -0.07
C ALA A 54 -8.50 5.52 -0.96
N CYS A 55 -9.34 6.53 -0.72
CA CYS A 55 -10.53 6.79 -1.53
C CYS A 55 -10.17 7.16 -2.97
N LEU A 56 -9.13 7.98 -3.17
CA LEU A 56 -8.71 8.36 -4.51
C LEU A 56 -8.10 7.16 -5.27
N ALA A 57 -7.29 6.34 -4.60
CA ALA A 57 -6.76 5.11 -5.16
C ALA A 57 -7.88 4.14 -5.55
N ALA A 58 -8.82 3.88 -4.63
CA ALA A 58 -10.00 3.05 -4.91
C ALA A 58 -10.79 3.57 -6.12
N PHE A 59 -10.98 4.89 -6.23
CA PHE A 59 -11.66 5.48 -7.37
C PHE A 59 -10.90 5.22 -8.68
N VAL A 60 -9.59 5.43 -8.70
CA VAL A 60 -8.75 5.16 -9.87
C VAL A 60 -8.83 3.68 -10.24
N ASP A 61 -8.65 2.77 -9.28
CA ASP A 61 -8.67 1.34 -9.52
C ASP A 61 -10.03 0.87 -10.04
N VAL A 62 -11.13 1.36 -9.48
CA VAL A 62 -12.49 1.04 -9.95
C VAL A 62 -12.72 1.55 -11.37
N VAL A 63 -12.27 2.77 -11.68
CA VAL A 63 -12.40 3.33 -13.04
C VAL A 63 -11.57 2.52 -14.05
N VAL A 64 -10.36 2.12 -13.70
CA VAL A 64 -9.50 1.30 -14.57
C VAL A 64 -10.10 -0.10 -14.74
N ALA A 65 -10.50 -0.74 -13.64
CA ALA A 65 -11.16 -2.04 -13.63
C ALA A 65 -12.47 -2.06 -14.43
N SER A 66 -13.17 -0.93 -14.53
CA SER A 66 -14.42 -0.81 -15.30
C SER A 66 -14.21 -0.69 -16.82
N ARG A 67 -12.98 -0.40 -17.27
CA ARG A 67 -12.68 -0.17 -18.70
C ARG A 67 -12.15 -1.41 -19.43
N SER A 68 -11.72 -2.43 -18.70
CA SER A 68 -11.09 -3.63 -19.27
C SER A 68 -12.09 -4.80 -19.30
N GLY A 69 -12.09 -5.60 -20.36
CA GLY A 69 -12.77 -6.90 -20.34
C GLY A 69 -12.03 -7.92 -19.47
N LEU A 70 -12.68 -9.02 -19.11
CA LEU A 70 -12.03 -10.12 -18.38
C LEU A 70 -10.98 -10.82 -19.24
N TRP A 71 -9.83 -11.10 -18.65
CA TRP A 71 -8.80 -11.95 -19.21
C TRP A 71 -9.14 -13.43 -19.02
N GLY A 72 -8.55 -14.32 -19.83
CA GLY A 72 -8.86 -15.76 -19.78
C GLY A 72 -8.62 -16.39 -18.41
N ASP A 73 -7.57 -15.97 -17.71
CA ASP A 73 -7.26 -16.41 -16.35
C ASP A 73 -8.22 -15.84 -15.27
N GLU A 74 -8.78 -14.65 -15.47
CA GLU A 74 -9.85 -14.10 -14.61
C GLU A 74 -11.16 -14.89 -14.81
N ILE A 75 -11.46 -15.29 -16.04
CA ILE A 75 -12.59 -16.17 -16.38
C ILE A 75 -12.42 -17.53 -15.67
N LEU A 76 -11.22 -18.12 -15.72
CA LEU A 76 -10.91 -19.35 -15.00
C LEU A 76 -11.03 -19.16 -13.47
N SER A 77 -10.60 -18.01 -12.96
CA SER A 77 -10.68 -17.70 -11.54
C SER A 77 -12.13 -17.60 -11.06
N LEU A 78 -12.97 -16.93 -11.85
CA LEU A 78 -14.41 -16.81 -11.58
C LEU A 78 -15.12 -18.16 -11.72
N ALA A 79 -14.82 -18.95 -12.76
CA ALA A 79 -15.39 -20.28 -12.94
C ALA A 79 -15.07 -21.20 -11.75
N LYS A 80 -13.81 -21.23 -11.29
CA LYS A 80 -13.43 -22.00 -10.10
C LYS A 80 -14.17 -21.52 -8.85
N ALA A 81 -14.28 -20.20 -8.68
CA ALA A 81 -15.02 -19.60 -7.57
C ALA A 81 -16.51 -19.95 -7.60
N THR A 82 -17.15 -20.12 -8.76
CA THR A 82 -18.54 -20.59 -8.87
C THR A 82 -18.68 -22.11 -8.83
N GLY A 83 -17.56 -22.84 -8.68
CA GLY A 83 -17.52 -24.30 -8.60
C GLY A 83 -17.51 -25.01 -9.96
N HIS A 84 -17.20 -24.29 -11.04
CA HIS A 84 -17.06 -24.83 -12.38
C HIS A 84 -15.59 -25.03 -12.76
N ARG A 85 -15.33 -25.97 -13.68
CA ARG A 85 -14.01 -26.19 -14.29
C ARG A 85 -14.10 -26.11 -15.81
N LEU A 86 -13.17 -25.38 -16.42
CA LEU A 86 -13.16 -25.12 -17.86
C LEU A 86 -11.94 -25.71 -18.58
N ASP A 87 -10.96 -26.20 -17.82
CA ASP A 87 -9.61 -26.55 -18.27
C ASP A 87 -9.39 -28.06 -18.44
N GLN A 88 -10.40 -28.89 -18.18
CA GLN A 88 -10.29 -30.34 -18.23
C GLN A 88 -10.60 -30.90 -19.63
N ALA A 89 -9.88 -31.94 -20.04
CA ALA A 89 -10.21 -32.68 -21.26
C ALA A 89 -11.58 -33.38 -21.17
N ASN A 90 -12.35 -33.38 -22.28
CA ASN A 90 -13.72 -33.91 -22.36
C ASN A 90 -13.90 -35.35 -21.81
N HIS A 91 -12.89 -36.20 -21.91
CA HIS A 91 -12.99 -37.60 -21.45
C HIS A 91 -12.90 -37.77 -19.92
N VAL A 92 -12.54 -36.71 -19.18
CA VAL A 92 -12.44 -36.69 -17.72
C VAL A 92 -13.46 -35.75 -17.08
N ALA A 93 -14.02 -34.82 -17.86
CA ALA A 93 -14.99 -33.85 -17.38
C ALA A 93 -16.33 -34.52 -17.00
N ASP A 94 -16.86 -34.17 -15.82
CA ASP A 94 -18.17 -34.61 -15.33
C ASP A 94 -19.15 -33.42 -15.25
N PRO A 95 -20.12 -33.30 -16.18
CA PRO A 95 -21.13 -32.23 -16.18
C PRO A 95 -21.95 -32.14 -14.90
N ASN A 96 -22.17 -33.26 -14.18
CA ASN A 96 -22.94 -33.26 -12.93
C ASN A 96 -22.24 -32.48 -11.81
N GLN A 97 -20.96 -32.18 -12.02
CA GLN A 97 -20.10 -31.55 -11.05
C GLN A 97 -19.64 -30.16 -11.49
N GLY A 98 -20.25 -29.61 -12.54
CA GLY A 98 -19.94 -28.28 -13.07
C GLY A 98 -18.73 -28.23 -14.00
N ASP A 99 -18.24 -29.39 -14.47
CA ASP A 99 -17.16 -29.41 -15.45
C ASP A 99 -17.71 -29.13 -16.86
N PHE A 100 -17.02 -28.27 -17.59
CA PHE A 100 -17.32 -27.98 -18.98
C PHE A 100 -16.93 -29.18 -19.87
N VAL A 101 -17.80 -29.49 -20.82
CA VAL A 101 -17.56 -30.46 -21.89
C VAL A 101 -17.76 -29.73 -23.20
N GLU A 102 -16.74 -29.71 -24.05
CA GLU A 102 -16.80 -29.03 -25.35
C GLU A 102 -17.89 -29.68 -26.22
N PRO A 103 -18.90 -28.92 -26.66
CA PRO A 103 -19.94 -29.41 -27.56
C PRO A 103 -19.37 -29.79 -28.94
N ASP A 104 -19.97 -30.77 -29.58
CA ASP A 104 -19.66 -31.17 -30.97
C ASP A 104 -20.34 -30.28 -32.02
N HIS A 105 -21.05 -29.23 -31.58
CA HIS A 105 -21.83 -28.33 -32.40
C HIS A 105 -21.60 -26.87 -31.99
N PRO A 106 -21.89 -25.89 -32.87
CA PRO A 106 -21.77 -24.48 -32.54
C PRO A 106 -22.74 -24.09 -31.41
N VAL A 107 -22.18 -23.55 -30.34
CA VAL A 107 -22.94 -23.05 -29.19
C VAL A 107 -22.87 -21.53 -29.08
N SER A 108 -23.90 -20.94 -28.47
CA SER A 108 -23.94 -19.49 -28.27
C SER A 108 -22.99 -19.06 -27.15
N ALA A 109 -22.49 -17.82 -27.21
CA ALA A 109 -21.69 -17.24 -26.14
C ALA A 109 -22.39 -17.25 -24.77
N ASN A 110 -23.73 -17.27 -24.76
CA ASN A 110 -24.52 -17.30 -23.53
C ASN A 110 -24.40 -18.63 -22.78
N GLU A 111 -24.06 -19.72 -23.48
CA GLU A 111 -23.85 -21.02 -22.85
C GLU A 111 -22.61 -20.99 -21.94
N PHE A 112 -21.51 -20.40 -22.42
CA PHE A 112 -20.30 -20.21 -21.61
C PHE A 112 -20.54 -19.31 -20.39
N ARG A 113 -21.46 -18.34 -20.49
CA ARG A 113 -21.79 -17.44 -19.35
C ARG A 113 -22.41 -18.18 -18.17
N ARG A 114 -22.97 -19.38 -18.37
CA ARG A 114 -23.50 -20.20 -17.28
C ARG A 114 -22.40 -20.58 -16.28
N TYR A 115 -21.22 -20.94 -16.78
CA TYR A 115 -20.09 -21.36 -15.95
C TYR A 115 -19.48 -20.22 -15.11
N LEU A 116 -19.81 -18.96 -15.44
CA LEU A 116 -19.40 -17.77 -14.68
C LEU A 116 -20.45 -17.33 -13.65
N ARG A 117 -21.52 -18.10 -13.50
CA ARG A 117 -22.61 -17.82 -12.56
C ARG A 117 -22.71 -18.96 -11.57
N HIS A 118 -23.28 -18.65 -10.41
CA HIS A 118 -23.63 -19.70 -9.46
C HIS A 118 -24.81 -20.52 -9.98
N ASP A 119 -24.70 -21.83 -9.89
CA ASP A 119 -25.82 -22.74 -10.14
C ASP A 119 -26.93 -22.56 -9.09
N HIS A 120 -28.14 -22.99 -9.44
CA HIS A 120 -29.22 -23.19 -8.47
C HIS A 120 -29.58 -24.69 -8.40
N PRO A 121 -29.43 -25.35 -7.24
CA PRO A 121 -28.92 -24.81 -5.95
C PRO A 121 -27.43 -24.46 -6.01
N PHE A 122 -27.00 -23.55 -5.13
CA PHE A 122 -25.62 -23.06 -5.08
C PHE A 122 -24.63 -24.21 -4.96
N ALA A 123 -23.56 -24.16 -5.75
CA ALA A 123 -22.41 -25.01 -5.57
C ALA A 123 -21.88 -24.80 -4.14
N GLY A 124 -21.83 -25.87 -3.35
CA GLY A 124 -21.26 -25.81 -2.00
C GLY A 124 -19.74 -25.56 -2.06
N PRO A 125 -19.12 -25.11 -0.96
CA PRO A 125 -17.68 -24.86 -0.90
C PRO A 125 -16.85 -26.11 -1.22
N GLY A 126 -17.38 -27.31 -1.01
CA GLY A 126 -16.73 -28.57 -1.40
C GLY A 126 -16.52 -28.71 -2.92
N ARG A 127 -17.43 -28.18 -3.74
CA ARG A 127 -17.26 -28.17 -5.21
C ARG A 127 -16.18 -27.18 -5.63
N VAL A 128 -16.09 -26.02 -4.98
CA VAL A 128 -15.00 -25.05 -5.18
C VAL A 128 -13.65 -25.65 -4.80
N ILE A 129 -13.55 -26.31 -3.64
CA ILE A 129 -12.32 -26.98 -3.20
C ILE A 129 -11.91 -28.05 -4.23
N ARG A 130 -12.86 -28.87 -4.70
CA ARG A 130 -12.61 -29.84 -5.76
C ARG A 130 -12.10 -29.14 -7.03
N ALA A 131 -12.77 -28.07 -7.46
CA ALA A 131 -12.38 -27.35 -8.67
C ALA A 131 -10.92 -26.87 -8.61
N VAL A 132 -10.46 -26.43 -7.43
CA VAL A 132 -9.09 -25.93 -7.24
C VAL A 132 -8.05 -27.05 -7.09
N LEU A 133 -8.36 -28.11 -6.35
CA LEU A 133 -7.38 -29.18 -6.07
C LEU A 133 -6.89 -29.93 -7.32
N PHE A 134 -7.67 -29.92 -8.40
CA PHE A 134 -7.34 -30.61 -9.64
C PHE A 134 -6.71 -29.71 -10.71
N SER A 135 -6.81 -28.38 -10.57
CA SER A 135 -6.34 -27.40 -11.56
C SER A 135 -5.15 -26.62 -11.00
N GLU A 136 -3.98 -27.24 -11.02
CA GLU A 136 -2.64 -26.73 -10.70
C GLU A 136 -2.46 -25.89 -9.40
N ALA A 137 -1.63 -26.41 -8.50
CA ALA A 137 -0.70 -25.75 -7.55
C ALA A 137 -1.09 -24.44 -6.81
N HIS A 138 -2.35 -24.02 -6.78
CA HIS A 138 -2.75 -22.80 -6.11
C HIS A 138 -3.54 -23.07 -4.82
N PRO A 139 -3.22 -22.37 -3.72
CA PRO A 139 -3.89 -22.60 -2.45
C PRO A 139 -5.38 -22.27 -2.55
N PRO A 140 -6.28 -23.14 -2.02
CA PRO A 140 -7.73 -22.99 -2.17
C PRO A 140 -8.31 -21.77 -1.46
N LEU A 141 -7.53 -21.12 -0.59
CA LEU A 141 -7.96 -19.99 0.20
C LEU A 141 -8.47 -18.83 -0.67
N TYR A 142 -7.72 -18.46 -1.72
CA TYR A 142 -8.10 -17.35 -2.60
C TYR A 142 -9.50 -17.57 -3.20
N PHE A 143 -9.74 -18.76 -3.75
CA PHE A 143 -11.02 -19.11 -4.38
C PHE A 143 -12.17 -19.22 -3.39
N LEU A 144 -11.91 -19.66 -2.16
CA LEU A 144 -12.92 -19.70 -1.10
C LEU A 144 -13.33 -18.29 -0.66
N LEU A 145 -12.38 -17.37 -0.52
CA LEU A 145 -12.68 -15.97 -0.24
C LEU A 145 -13.45 -15.34 -1.42
N LEU A 146 -13.02 -15.65 -2.65
CA LEU A 146 -13.67 -15.17 -3.86
C LEU A 146 -15.10 -15.74 -4.02
N TYR A 147 -15.32 -17.00 -3.65
CA TYR A 147 -16.65 -17.61 -3.56
C TYR A 147 -17.54 -16.84 -2.58
N ALA A 148 -17.06 -16.61 -1.36
CA ALA A 148 -17.81 -15.85 -0.35
C ALA A 148 -18.11 -14.42 -0.82
N TRP A 149 -17.16 -13.78 -1.50
CA TRP A 149 -17.32 -12.45 -2.08
C TRP A 149 -18.36 -12.41 -3.19
N THR A 150 -18.29 -13.34 -4.15
CA THR A 150 -19.24 -13.43 -5.27
C THR A 150 -20.65 -13.84 -4.83
N MET A 151 -20.77 -14.55 -3.71
CA MET A 151 -22.07 -14.80 -3.07
C MET A 151 -22.71 -13.53 -2.51
N ALA A 152 -21.90 -12.55 -2.06
CA ALA A 152 -22.39 -11.30 -1.50
C ALA A 152 -22.63 -10.21 -2.56
N LEU A 153 -21.74 -10.08 -3.54
CA LEU A 153 -21.73 -8.99 -4.54
C LEU A 153 -22.08 -9.44 -5.97
N GLY A 154 -22.24 -10.75 -6.19
CA GLY A 154 -22.53 -11.34 -7.49
C GLY A 154 -21.27 -11.68 -8.31
N THR A 155 -21.49 -12.12 -9.55
CA THR A 155 -20.44 -12.59 -10.47
C THR A 155 -20.18 -11.64 -11.64
N SER A 156 -20.40 -10.34 -11.43
CA SER A 156 -20.07 -9.34 -12.45
C SER A 156 -18.55 -9.14 -12.54
N ASP A 157 -18.08 -8.72 -13.71
CA ASP A 157 -16.65 -8.46 -13.98
C ASP A 157 -16.06 -7.47 -12.97
N ILE A 158 -16.83 -6.45 -12.62
CA ILE A 158 -16.44 -5.46 -11.62
C ILE A 158 -16.47 -6.02 -10.19
N ALA A 159 -17.43 -6.88 -9.86
CA ALA A 159 -17.48 -7.52 -8.55
C ALA A 159 -16.25 -8.39 -8.32
N LEU A 160 -15.79 -9.11 -9.35
CA LEU A 160 -14.56 -9.91 -9.29
C LEU A 160 -13.35 -9.02 -8.94
N ARG A 161 -13.17 -7.90 -9.64
CA ARG A 161 -12.01 -7.00 -9.45
C ARG A 161 -12.08 -6.18 -8.17
N LEU A 162 -13.29 -5.86 -7.70
CA LEU A 162 -13.48 -5.17 -6.42
C LEU A 162 -12.92 -5.99 -5.24
N PHE A 163 -12.84 -7.31 -5.36
CA PHE A 163 -12.16 -8.15 -4.37
C PHE A 163 -10.67 -7.78 -4.25
N SER A 164 -9.96 -7.72 -5.39
CA SER A 164 -8.55 -7.33 -5.45
C SER A 164 -8.33 -5.90 -4.96
N VAL A 165 -9.20 -4.96 -5.35
CA VAL A 165 -9.18 -3.57 -4.84
C VAL A 165 -9.37 -3.54 -3.33
N ALA A 166 -10.30 -4.32 -2.77
CA ALA A 166 -10.51 -4.40 -1.34
C ALA A 166 -9.27 -4.94 -0.60
N CYS A 167 -8.62 -5.97 -1.15
CA CYS A 167 -7.35 -6.47 -0.62
C CYS A 167 -6.25 -5.40 -0.65
N LEU A 168 -6.15 -4.62 -1.73
CA LEU A 168 -5.20 -3.51 -1.80
C LEU A 168 -5.44 -2.46 -0.71
N LEU A 169 -6.70 -2.05 -0.52
CA LEU A 169 -7.05 -1.08 0.51
C LEU A 169 -6.75 -1.61 1.91
N ALA A 170 -6.92 -2.91 2.13
CA ALA A 170 -6.54 -3.57 3.38
C ALA A 170 -5.02 -3.55 3.62
N CYS A 171 -4.18 -3.46 2.59
CA CYS A 171 -2.72 -3.34 2.71
C CYS A 171 -2.25 -1.95 3.19
N LEU A 172 -2.99 -0.87 2.89
CA LEU A 172 -2.62 0.50 3.27
C LEU A 172 -2.30 0.71 4.77
N PRO A 173 -3.09 0.20 5.74
CA PRO A 173 -2.74 0.34 7.15
C PRO A 173 -1.43 -0.36 7.52
N PHE A 174 -1.10 -1.48 6.87
CA PHE A 174 0.17 -2.17 7.08
C PHE A 174 1.33 -1.36 6.54
N VAL A 175 1.20 -0.81 5.32
CA VAL A 175 2.21 0.10 4.74
C VAL A 175 2.42 1.32 5.64
N ALA A 176 1.34 1.93 6.13
CA ALA A 176 1.42 3.05 7.06
C ALA A 176 2.14 2.69 8.37
N SER A 177 1.89 1.49 8.91
CA SER A 177 2.55 0.98 10.12
C SER A 177 4.05 0.75 9.91
N ILE A 178 4.42 0.13 8.78
CA ILE A 178 5.81 -0.14 8.42
C ILE A 178 6.57 1.18 8.17
N ALA A 179 6.00 2.09 7.39
CA ALA A 179 6.59 3.40 7.12
C ALA A 179 6.80 4.21 8.41
N ARG A 180 5.84 4.16 9.34
CA ARG A 180 5.97 4.82 10.64
C ARG A 180 7.13 4.26 11.48
N ARG A 181 7.35 2.94 11.43
CA ARG A 181 8.43 2.27 12.18
C ARG A 181 9.82 2.56 11.61
N LEU A 182 9.94 2.64 10.28
CA LEU A 182 11.23 2.80 9.60
C LEU A 182 11.63 4.26 9.39
N GLY A 183 10.69 5.13 9.00
CA GLY A 183 10.94 6.52 8.61
C GLY A 183 10.17 7.55 9.44
N GLY A 184 9.53 7.13 10.54
CA GLY A 184 8.74 8.01 11.40
C GLY A 184 7.45 8.50 10.76
N ASN A 185 6.76 9.44 11.42
CA ASN A 185 5.45 9.95 10.96
C ASN A 185 5.51 10.68 9.61
N ARG A 186 6.65 11.28 9.27
CA ARG A 186 6.82 12.04 8.02
C ARG A 186 6.87 11.13 6.80
N ALA A 187 7.33 9.89 6.96
CA ALA A 187 7.41 8.92 5.87
C ALA A 187 6.05 8.26 5.54
N VAL A 188 5.06 8.32 6.43
CA VAL A 188 3.78 7.60 6.27
C VAL A 188 3.02 8.04 5.01
N LEU A 189 2.79 9.34 4.86
CA LEU A 189 2.05 9.87 3.71
C LEU A 189 2.74 9.61 2.37
N PRO A 190 4.04 9.93 2.17
CA PRO A 190 4.69 9.65 0.90
C PRO A 190 4.75 8.14 0.60
N SER A 191 4.97 7.28 1.61
CA SER A 191 4.95 5.82 1.39
C SER A 191 3.57 5.30 0.99
N CYS A 192 2.49 5.76 1.64
CA CYS A 192 1.13 5.38 1.27
C CYS A 192 0.76 5.88 -0.13
N ALA A 193 1.12 7.12 -0.49
CA ALA A 193 0.87 7.67 -1.82
C ALA A 193 1.66 6.91 -2.89
N LEU A 194 2.96 6.65 -2.68
CA LEU A 194 3.78 5.89 -3.60
C LEU A 194 3.26 4.47 -3.79
N PHE A 195 2.86 3.80 -2.70
CA PHE A 195 2.28 2.47 -2.77
C PHE A 195 0.96 2.47 -3.54
N ALA A 196 0.03 3.36 -3.19
CA ALA A 196 -1.32 3.41 -3.76
C ALA A 196 -1.34 3.80 -5.24
N PHE A 197 -0.45 4.71 -5.67
CA PHE A 197 -0.40 5.20 -7.05
C PHE A 197 0.74 4.60 -7.88
N SER A 198 1.42 3.57 -7.36
CA SER A 198 2.42 2.84 -8.14
C SER A 198 1.72 2.11 -9.30
N PRO A 199 2.24 2.20 -10.53
CA PRO A 199 1.67 1.47 -11.69
C PRO A 199 1.53 -0.02 -11.44
N LEU A 200 2.49 -0.61 -10.70
CA LEU A 200 2.48 -2.04 -10.36
C LEU A 200 1.30 -2.39 -9.44
N THR A 201 1.02 -1.52 -8.48
CA THR A 201 -0.06 -1.71 -7.52
C THR A 201 -1.43 -1.61 -8.19
N ILE A 202 -1.61 -0.61 -9.05
CA ILE A 202 -2.84 -0.43 -9.84
C ILE A 202 -3.04 -1.63 -10.77
N TYR A 203 -1.97 -2.10 -11.43
CA TYR A 203 -2.01 -3.28 -12.29
C TYR A 203 -2.55 -4.50 -11.53
N PHE A 204 -1.97 -4.84 -10.38
CA PHE A 204 -2.41 -5.99 -9.60
C PHE A 204 -3.77 -5.82 -8.91
N ALA A 205 -4.14 -4.60 -8.52
CA ALA A 205 -5.43 -4.35 -7.88
C ALA A 205 -6.60 -4.41 -8.87
N THR A 206 -6.33 -4.20 -10.16
CA THR A 206 -7.36 -4.20 -11.21
C THR A 206 -7.56 -5.57 -11.87
N GLU A 207 -6.78 -6.57 -11.48
CA GLU A 207 -6.91 -7.94 -11.98
C GLU A 207 -7.54 -8.88 -10.94
N GLY A 208 -8.53 -9.66 -11.36
CA GLY A 208 -9.19 -10.71 -10.58
C GLY A 208 -8.41 -12.02 -10.57
N ARG A 209 -7.10 -11.95 -10.26
CA ARG A 209 -6.18 -13.09 -10.31
C ARG A 209 -5.57 -13.38 -8.94
N MET A 210 -5.14 -14.62 -8.76
CA MET A 210 -4.20 -14.98 -7.71
C MET A 210 -2.76 -14.85 -8.23
N TYR A 211 -1.91 -14.26 -7.40
CA TYR A 211 -0.47 -14.08 -7.60
C TYR A 211 0.31 -14.68 -6.44
#